data_AF-A0A9X5XG71-F1
#
_entry.id   AF-A0A9X5XG71-F1
#
_cell.length_a   1.000
_cell.length_b   1.000
_cell.length_c   1.000
_cell.angle_alpha   90.00
_cell.angle_beta   90.00
_cell.angle_gamma   90.00
#
_symmetry.space_group_name_H-M   'P 1'
#
loop_
_entity.id
_entity.type
_entity.pdbx_description
1 polymer ?
#
loop_
_entity_poly.entity_id
_entity_poly.type
_entity_poly.pdbx_seq_one_letter_code
_entity_poly.pdbx_strand_id
1 'polypeptide(L)' 'MLIREAAADDWPRIWPFWHRIVAAGETYTWDPGTSEEAARALWMAPGKRVYVAEDATGAVVGSA' A
#
# COMPACT_ATOMS: atom_id res chain seq x y z
N MET A 1 -17.34 3.54 4.50
CA MET A 1 -15.88 3.75 4.51
C MET A 1 -15.38 3.45 5.91
N LEU A 2 -14.63 2.35 6.05
CA LEU A 2 -14.00 1.93 7.31
C LEU A 2 -12.50 2.15 7.19
N ILE A 3 -11.86 2.70 8.22
CA ILE A 3 -10.40 2.78 8.32
C ILE A 3 -10.00 1.85 9.45
N ARG A 4 -9.08 0.91 9.17
CA ARG A 4 -8.56 -0.03 10.16
C ARG A 4 -7.05 -0.23 9.98
N GLU A 5 -6.40 -0.72 11.01
CA GLU A 5 -4.99 -1.12 10.92
C GLU A 5 -4.84 -2.23 9.86
N ALA A 6 -3.77 -2.12 9.08
CA ALA A 6 -3.45 -3.06 8.01
C ALA A 6 -2.88 -4.35 8.62
N ALA A 7 -3.38 -5.49 8.17
CA ALA A 7 -2.78 -6.78 8.45
C ALA A 7 -1.74 -7.13 7.38
N ALA A 8 -0.87 -8.10 7.68
CA ALA A 8 0.11 -8.59 6.71
C ALA A 8 -0.54 -9.08 5.39
N ASP A 9 -1.74 -9.65 5.50
CA ASP A 9 -2.51 -10.20 4.37
C ASP A 9 -3.23 -9.13 3.53
N ASP A 10 -3.19 -7.86 3.94
CA ASP A 10 -3.66 -6.75 3.11
C ASP A 10 -2.63 -6.35 2.05
N TRP A 11 -1.35 -6.75 2.20
CA TRP A 11 -0.30 -6.38 1.26
C TRP A 11 -0.61 -6.71 -0.21
N PRO A 12 -1.11 -7.92 -0.56
CA PRO A 12 -1.50 -8.23 -1.93
C PRO A 12 -2.60 -7.30 -2.51
N ARG A 13 -3.37 -6.62 -1.64
CA ARG A 13 -4.36 -5.61 -2.04
C ARG A 13 -3.78 -4.21 -2.12
N ILE A 14 -2.77 -3.91 -1.29
CA ILE A 14 -2.06 -2.61 -1.29
C ILE A 14 -1.14 -2.49 -2.51
N TRP A 15 -0.42 -3.57 -2.80
CA TRP A 15 0.63 -3.60 -3.83
C TRP A 15 0.18 -3.08 -5.20
N PRO A 16 -0.97 -3.49 -5.79
CA PRO A 16 -1.33 -3.07 -7.15
C PRO A 16 -1.48 -1.55 -7.32
N PHE A 17 -2.08 -0.87 -6.34
CA PHE A 17 -2.20 0.59 -6.43
C PHE A 17 -0.91 1.30 -6.02
N TRP A 18 -0.17 0.79 -5.03
CA TRP A 18 1.16 1.32 -4.69
C TRP A 18 2.08 1.27 -5.91
N HIS A 19 2.23 0.10 -6.54
CA HIS A 19 3.06 -0.09 -7.73
C HIS A 19 2.64 0.85 -8.85
N ARG A 20 1.35 0.87 -9.20
CA ARG A 20 0.86 1.71 -10.31
C ARG A 20 1.16 3.19 -10.09
N ILE A 21 0.97 3.69 -8.86
CA ILE A 21 1.21 5.10 -8.53
C ILE A 21 2.71 5.44 -8.62
N VAL A 22 3.56 4.55 -8.10
CA VAL A 22 5.01 4.76 -8.03
C VAL A 22 5.66 4.62 -9.39
N ALA A 23 5.26 3.61 -10.17
CA ALA A 23 5.75 3.39 -11.53
C ALA A 23 5.38 4.53 -12.49
N ALA A 24 4.27 5.23 -12.23
CA ALA A 24 3.90 6.41 -13.00
C ALA A 24 4.87 7.59 -12.76
N GLY A 25 5.48 7.69 -11.58
CA GLY A 25 6.44 8.75 -11.26
C GLY A 25 5.83 10.16 -11.17
N GLU A 26 4.51 10.25 -11.00
CA GLU A 26 3.78 11.53 -11.06
C GLU A 26 3.59 12.18 -9.67
N THR A 27 3.64 11.40 -8.59
CA THR A 27 3.25 11.86 -7.25
C THR A 27 4.24 11.54 -6.13
N TYR A 28 5.08 10.53 -6.30
CA TYR A 28 6.07 10.10 -5.30
C TYR A 28 7.47 10.02 -5.90
N THR A 29 8.48 10.22 -5.06
CA THR A 29 9.91 10.21 -5.45
C THR A 29 10.59 8.87 -5.17
N TRP A 30 9.83 7.77 -5.05
CA TRP A 30 10.44 6.43 -5.00
C TRP A 30 10.84 5.98 -6.41
N ASP A 31 11.73 4.99 -6.48
CA ASP A 31 12.16 4.41 -7.75
C ASP A 31 10.95 3.76 -8.47
N PRO A 32 10.61 4.19 -9.71
CA PRO A 32 9.55 3.55 -10.50
C PRO A 32 9.72 2.04 -10.71
N GLY A 33 10.95 1.53 -10.60
CA GLY A 33 11.32 0.12 -10.66
C GLY A 33 11.39 -0.60 -9.32
N THR A 34 10.85 -0.01 -8.24
CA THR A 34 10.85 -0.66 -6.90
C THR A 34 10.18 -2.03 -6.97
N SER A 35 10.88 -3.08 -6.53
CA SER A 35 10.32 -4.44 -6.49
C SER A 35 9.23 -4.57 -5.43
N GLU A 36 8.36 -5.57 -5.58
CA GLU A 36 7.29 -5.81 -4.61
C GLU A 36 7.84 -6.06 -3.20
N GLU A 37 8.94 -6.82 -3.08
CA GLU A 37 9.58 -7.12 -1.81
C GLU A 37 10.15 -5.87 -1.14
N ALA A 38 10.80 -5.00 -1.93
CA ALA A 38 11.34 -3.75 -1.44
C ALA A 38 10.22 -2.79 -1.02
N ALA A 39 9.14 -2.70 -1.80
CA ALA A 39 7.97 -1.90 -1.47
C ALA A 39 7.30 -2.38 -0.18
N ARG A 40 7.16 -3.70 0.01
CA ARG A 40 6.60 -4.29 1.23
C ARG A 40 7.47 -3.97 2.44
N ALA A 41 8.78 -4.11 2.31
CA ALA A 41 9.73 -3.81 3.38
C ALA A 41 9.73 -2.32 3.75
N LEU A 42 9.48 -1.43 2.77
CA LEU A 42 9.38 0.01 2.99
C LEU A 42 8.07 0.42 3.67
N TRP A 43 6.95 -0.10 3.16
CA TRP A 43 5.60 0.31 3.58
C TRP A 43 5.15 -0.39 4.86
N MET A 44 5.35 -1.71 4.95
CA MET A 44 4.87 -2.57 6.05
C MET A 44 5.98 -2.91 7.08
N ALA A 45 7.01 -2.06 7.18
CA ALA A 45 8.17 -2.32 8.04
C ALA A 45 7.79 -2.41 9.54
N PRO A 46 8.53 -3.19 10.35
CA PRO A 46 8.35 -3.17 11.80
C PRO A 46 8.44 -1.74 12.37
N GLY A 47 7.49 -1.38 13.22
CA GLY A 47 7.40 -0.04 13.82
C GLY A 47 6.64 1.00 12.99
N LYS A 48 6.25 0.67 11.75
CA LYS A 48 5.24 1.44 11.01
C LYS A 48 3.85 1.15 11.55
N ARG A 49 3.00 2.17 11.61
CA ARG A 49 1.56 2.01 11.79
C ARG A 49 0.92 2.26 10.45
N VAL A 50 0.44 1.20 9.82
CA VAL A 50 -0.15 1.25 8.49
C VAL A 50 -1.64 1.02 8.62
N TYR A 51 -2.42 1.78 7.88
CA TYR A 51 -3.87 1.66 7.82
C TYR A 51 -4.31 1.31 6.40
N VAL A 52 -5.50 0.72 6.31
CA VAL A 52 -6.23 0.55 5.05
C VAL A 52 -7.60 1.22 5.16
N ALA A 53 -8.04 1.77 4.03
CA ALA A 53 -9.41 2.23 3.85
C ALA A 53 -10.19 1.15 3.07
N GLU A 54 -11.34 0.76 3.60
CA GLU A 54 -12.28 -0.16 2.96
C GLU A 54 -13.54 0.59 2.49
N ASP A 55 -14.00 0.24 1.29
CA ASP A 55 -15.28 0.71 0.77
C ASP A 55 -16.48 -0.10 1.34
N ALA A 56 -17.68 0.15 0.82
CA ALA A 56 -18.89 -0.53 1.30
C ALA A 56 -18.94 -2.04 0.95
N THR A 57 -18.08 -2.51 0.04
CA THR A 57 -17.97 -3.92 -0.36
C THR A 57 -16.89 -4.67 0.41
N GLY A 58 -16.12 -3.96 1.25
CA GLY A 58 -14.95 -4.50 1.94
C GLY A 58 -13.68 -4.51 1.08
N ALA A 59 -13.69 -3.85 -0.08
CA ALA A 59 -12.49 -3.74 -0.90
C ALA A 59 -11.53 -2.71 -0.29
N VAL A 60 -10.25 -3.06 -0.21
CA VAL A 60 -9.19 -2.12 0.17
C VAL A 60 -8.95 -1.15 -0.97
N VAL A 61 -9.24 0.13 -0.74
CA VAL A 61 -9.17 1.21 -1.74
C VAL A 61 -8.06 2.23 -1.47
N GLY A 62 -7.35 2.11 -0.35
CA GLY A 62 -6.22 2.96 -0.02
C GLY A 62 -5.45 2.47 1.20
N SER A 63 -4.25 3.01 1.38
CA SER A 63 -3.38 2.73 2.53
C SER A 63 -2.56 3.97 2.92
N ALA A 64 -2.19 4.08 4.20
CA ALA A 64 -1.41 5.18 4.75
C ALA A 64 -0.52 4.69 5.91
#